data_AF-A0A1M6VTF6-F1
#
_entry.id   AF-A0A1M6VTF6-F1
#
_cell.length_a   1.000
_cell.length_b   1.000
_cell.length_c   1.000
_cell.angle_alpha   90.00
_cell.angle_beta   90.00
_cell.angle_gamma   90.00
#
_symmetry.space_group_name_H-M   'P 1'
#
loop_
_entity.id
_entity.type
_entity.pdbx_description
1 polymer ?
#
loop_
_entity_poly.entity_id
_entity_poly.type
_entity_poly.pdbx_seq_one_letter_code
_entity_poly.pdbx_strand_id
1 'polypeptide(L)'
;MHFKYKIGSFLIVLLLSTNRISAQEKSVQDIGSYDFQAAPAPEWTELMERTSGWFGADGIFTIPLDGVENQGDGEKETLFIFSDTYVGEVVNNVPKPGNVMVNNTTAWMKGLEPKKSAIDFEYNLDGDGKPTSYFVPNNINAKANEYFWLGDGFINHHKDNALYLFAYHVHKTGPNVFDFEQTNITLLKVDDPTKEGISTSTQIATDLGFVHPTEGRVYFGSGLFVNTKEANAPNPDGYVYIYGIMERQKSLIAARVLPENVENVDEWRFWNGREWVVQKEEVAEITNAVSNELSVTPTEDGNFLLTFTVLGLSDKVGIRVGTSPVGPFGEIHEVYTCPEYKEKGLFPYNAKAHYHLSKPGELLISYNTITLNFWEDIQKDASIYHPRFIKVKYK
;
A
#
# COMPACT_ATOMS: atom_id res chain seq x y z
N MET A 1 -27.70 20.90 -76.54
CA MET A 1 -26.52 20.02 -76.62
C MET A 1 -26.10 19.70 -75.18
N HIS A 2 -26.11 18.42 -74.80
CA HIS A 2 -25.44 17.81 -73.62
C HIS A 2 -25.85 18.30 -72.21
N PHE A 3 -25.93 17.47 -71.16
CA PHE A 3 -26.06 16.03 -70.97
C PHE A 3 -26.66 15.88 -69.56
N LYS A 4 -27.58 14.93 -69.36
CA LYS A 4 -28.10 14.56 -68.04
C LYS A 4 -27.05 13.79 -67.25
N TYR A 5 -26.85 14.11 -65.98
CA TYR A 5 -26.35 13.16 -64.99
C TYR A 5 -27.27 13.16 -63.76
N LYS A 6 -27.97 12.03 -63.58
CA LYS A 6 -28.61 11.63 -62.33
C LYS A 6 -27.52 10.99 -61.46
N ILE A 7 -27.33 11.50 -60.25
CA ILE A 7 -26.60 10.79 -59.19
C ILE A 7 -27.66 10.42 -58.16
N GLY A 8 -27.93 9.12 -58.02
CA GLY A 8 -28.77 8.58 -56.97
C GLY A 8 -27.98 8.49 -55.68
N SER A 9 -28.46 9.13 -54.63
CA SER A 9 -27.95 8.93 -53.27
C SER A 9 -28.46 7.61 -52.72
N PHE A 10 -27.59 6.61 -52.62
CA PHE A 10 -27.80 5.42 -51.78
C PHE A 10 -27.47 5.82 -50.34
N LEU A 11 -28.48 5.94 -49.49
CA LEU A 11 -28.29 6.13 -48.06
C LEU A 11 -28.01 4.75 -47.44
N ILE A 12 -26.74 4.47 -47.18
CA ILE A 12 -26.33 3.30 -46.38
C ILE A 12 -26.62 3.65 -44.92
N VAL A 13 -27.67 3.05 -44.36
CA VAL A 13 -27.93 3.09 -42.92
C VAL A 13 -26.98 2.08 -42.27
N LEU A 14 -25.86 2.57 -41.74
CA LEU A 14 -24.99 1.80 -40.86
C LEU A 14 -25.70 1.64 -39.51
N LEU A 15 -26.32 0.49 -39.29
CA LEU A 15 -26.78 0.06 -37.97
C LEU A 15 -25.54 -0.30 -37.12
N LEU A 16 -25.00 0.69 -36.43
CA LEU A 16 -24.05 0.45 -35.34
C LEU A 16 -24.83 -0.13 -34.17
N SER A 17 -24.79 -1.46 -34.02
CA SER A 17 -25.24 -2.15 -32.82
C SER A 17 -24.30 -1.82 -31.66
N THR A 18 -24.56 -0.73 -30.95
CA THR A 18 -23.93 -0.48 -29.66
C THR A 18 -24.55 -1.42 -28.62
N ASN A 19 -23.95 -2.59 -28.43
CA ASN A 19 -24.15 -3.37 -27.22
C ASN A 19 -23.50 -2.60 -26.07
N ARG A 20 -24.19 -1.57 -25.55
CA ARG A 20 -23.90 -1.03 -24.23
C ARG A 20 -24.39 -2.07 -23.22
N ILE A 21 -23.49 -2.91 -22.76
CA ILE A 21 -23.66 -3.58 -21.47
C ILE A 21 -23.55 -2.44 -20.44
N SER A 22 -24.70 -1.88 -20.06
CA SER A 22 -24.79 -1.00 -18.90
C SER A 22 -24.60 -1.88 -17.68
N ALA A 23 -23.39 -1.95 -17.14
CA ALA A 23 -23.21 -2.44 -15.78
C ALA A 23 -24.01 -1.50 -14.86
N GLN A 24 -25.00 -2.04 -14.16
CA GLN A 24 -25.79 -1.26 -13.21
C GLN A 24 -24.88 -0.93 -12.01
N GLU A 25 -24.68 0.36 -11.73
CA GLU A 25 -23.92 0.80 -10.55
C GLU A 25 -24.62 0.31 -9.27
N LYS A 26 -23.94 -0.52 -8.49
CA LYS A 26 -24.40 -0.93 -7.16
C LYS A 26 -24.27 0.24 -6.19
N SER A 27 -25.35 0.54 -5.49
CA SER A 27 -25.39 1.55 -4.43
C SER A 27 -24.92 0.97 -3.09
N VAL A 28 -24.64 1.84 -2.11
CA VAL A 28 -24.32 1.41 -0.74
C VAL A 28 -25.44 0.57 -0.11
N GLN A 29 -26.69 0.75 -0.55
CA GLN A 29 -27.84 -0.06 -0.09
C GLN A 29 -27.81 -1.50 -0.62
N ASP A 30 -27.02 -1.76 -1.67
CA ASP A 30 -26.84 -3.09 -2.27
C ASP A 30 -25.65 -3.84 -1.63
N ILE A 31 -24.88 -3.18 -0.76
CA ILE A 31 -23.89 -3.81 0.09
C ILE A 31 -24.69 -4.60 1.14
N GLY A 32 -24.62 -5.92 1.11
CA GLY A 32 -25.24 -6.75 2.14
C GLY A 32 -24.77 -6.39 3.55
N SER A 33 -25.36 -7.02 4.57
CA SER A 33 -24.83 -6.88 5.93
C SER A 33 -23.53 -7.66 6.05
N TYR A 34 -22.46 -6.98 6.49
CA TYR A 34 -21.20 -7.64 6.87
C TYR A 34 -21.11 -7.77 8.39
N ASP A 35 -20.74 -8.96 8.86
CA ASP A 35 -20.33 -9.19 10.25
C ASP A 35 -18.82 -9.37 10.34
N PHE A 36 -18.15 -8.59 11.19
CA PHE A 36 -16.70 -8.66 11.38
C PHE A 36 -16.35 -9.22 12.75
N GLN A 37 -15.46 -10.21 12.78
CA GLN A 37 -14.97 -10.82 14.01
C GLN A 37 -13.45 -10.77 14.05
N ALA A 38 -12.92 -9.89 14.90
CA ALA A 38 -11.49 -9.70 15.07
C ALA A 38 -10.92 -10.49 16.26
N ALA A 39 -9.69 -10.98 16.12
CA ALA A 39 -8.91 -11.56 17.19
C ALA A 39 -7.41 -11.24 17.00
N PRO A 40 -6.62 -11.14 18.08
CA PRO A 40 -5.16 -11.06 17.98
C PRO A 40 -4.59 -12.25 17.19
N ALA A 41 -3.52 -12.01 16.42
CA ALA A 41 -2.75 -13.03 15.73
C ALA A 41 -1.32 -13.07 16.32
N PRO A 42 -1.16 -13.52 17.59
CA PRO A 42 0.10 -13.44 18.32
C PRO A 42 1.25 -14.15 17.61
N GLU A 43 0.97 -15.21 16.87
CA GLU A 43 1.97 -15.94 16.08
C GLU A 43 2.62 -15.09 14.98
N TRP A 44 1.87 -14.15 14.39
CA TRP A 44 2.39 -13.21 13.39
C TRP A 44 3.10 -12.03 14.06
N THR A 45 2.59 -11.57 15.20
CA THR A 45 3.30 -10.57 16.02
C THR A 45 4.66 -11.09 16.47
N GLU A 46 4.73 -12.33 16.98
CA GLU A 46 5.98 -12.96 17.44
C GLU A 46 6.97 -13.22 16.30
N LEU A 47 6.49 -13.34 15.05
CA LEU A 47 7.34 -13.47 13.87
C LEU A 47 8.23 -12.23 13.68
N MET A 48 7.68 -11.06 14.01
CA MET A 48 8.37 -9.76 13.93
C MET A 48 9.18 -9.45 15.20
N GLU A 49 9.17 -10.30 16.22
CA GLU A 49 9.99 -10.09 17.43
C GLU A 49 11.39 -10.65 17.21
N ARG A 50 12.33 -9.76 16.89
CA ARG A 50 13.73 -10.08 16.63
C ARG A 50 14.63 -9.38 17.66
N THR A 51 15.74 -10.02 18.03
CA THR A 51 16.64 -9.50 19.07
C THR A 51 18.06 -9.23 18.57
N SER A 52 18.35 -9.47 17.30
CA SER A 52 19.66 -9.28 16.67
C SER A 52 19.47 -8.94 15.20
N GLY A 53 20.25 -7.99 14.70
CA GLY A 53 20.08 -7.42 13.36
C GLY A 53 18.84 -6.51 13.30
N TRP A 54 17.96 -6.73 12.33
CA TRP A 54 16.65 -6.08 12.26
C TRP A 54 15.89 -6.36 13.56
N PHE A 55 15.37 -5.34 14.25
CA PHE A 55 14.57 -5.56 15.46
C PHE A 55 13.25 -4.81 15.54
N GLY A 56 13.02 -3.75 14.78
CA GLY A 56 11.73 -3.06 14.78
C GLY A 56 11.63 -2.11 13.60
N ALA A 57 10.44 -1.96 13.02
CA ALA A 57 10.26 -1.15 11.83
C ALA A 57 8.83 -0.63 11.65
N ASP A 58 8.72 0.38 10.79
CA ASP A 58 7.47 0.91 10.22
C ASP A 58 7.22 0.37 8.80
N GLY A 59 6.10 0.76 8.21
CA GLY A 59 5.63 0.27 6.92
C GLY A 59 4.96 -1.09 7.10
N ILE A 60 5.59 -2.14 6.56
CA ILE A 60 5.08 -3.52 6.45
C ILE A 60 4.11 -3.68 5.28
N PHE A 61 4.60 -3.53 4.05
CA PHE A 61 3.84 -4.02 2.88
C PHE A 61 4.31 -5.43 2.54
N THR A 62 3.40 -6.25 2.01
CA THR A 62 3.67 -7.64 1.63
C THR A 62 3.31 -7.82 0.17
N ILE A 63 4.24 -8.35 -0.61
CA ILE A 63 4.12 -8.48 -2.05
C ILE A 63 4.38 -9.94 -2.41
N PRO A 64 3.43 -10.65 -3.05
CA PRO A 64 3.70 -12.00 -3.55
C PRO A 64 4.66 -11.91 -4.74
N LEU A 65 5.78 -12.64 -4.68
CA LEU A 65 6.84 -12.57 -5.70
C LEU A 65 6.45 -13.22 -7.03
N ASP A 66 5.39 -14.04 -7.05
CA ASP A 66 4.77 -14.53 -8.27
C ASP A 66 3.80 -13.52 -8.90
N GLY A 67 3.51 -12.41 -8.21
CA GLY A 67 2.54 -11.39 -8.60
C GLY A 67 1.08 -11.82 -8.53
N VAL A 68 0.78 -12.97 -7.93
CA VAL A 68 -0.58 -13.52 -7.81
C VAL A 68 -1.12 -13.27 -6.41
N GLU A 69 -2.26 -12.60 -6.29
CA GLU A 69 -2.82 -12.13 -5.00
C GLU A 69 -3.77 -13.14 -4.33
N ASN A 70 -3.87 -14.36 -4.85
CA ASN A 70 -4.84 -15.34 -4.37
C ASN A 70 -4.54 -15.83 -2.95
N GLN A 71 -5.62 -16.05 -2.19
CA GLN A 71 -5.56 -16.57 -0.83
C GLN A 71 -5.38 -18.10 -0.81
N GLY A 72 -4.67 -18.59 0.21
CA GLY A 72 -4.60 -20.03 0.51
C GLY A 72 -3.63 -20.85 -0.35
N ASP A 73 -2.78 -20.21 -1.14
CA ASP A 73 -1.71 -20.89 -1.89
C ASP A 73 -0.45 -21.10 -1.03
N GLY A 74 -0.21 -22.35 -0.62
CA GLY A 74 0.79 -22.71 0.38
C GLY A 74 2.26 -22.54 -0.04
N GLU A 75 2.55 -22.35 -1.32
CA GLU A 75 3.93 -22.29 -1.85
C GLU A 75 4.41 -20.86 -2.16
N LYS A 76 3.65 -19.83 -1.78
CA LYS A 76 4.00 -18.43 -2.07
C LYS A 76 5.32 -18.01 -1.44
N GLU A 77 6.11 -17.27 -2.20
CA GLU A 77 7.23 -16.48 -1.67
C GLU A 77 6.77 -15.02 -1.59
N THR A 78 6.97 -14.40 -0.43
CA THR A 78 6.49 -13.07 -0.11
C THR A 78 7.66 -12.18 0.27
N LEU A 79 7.76 -11.05 -0.42
CA LEU A 79 8.60 -9.94 -0.01
C LEU A 79 7.84 -9.07 0.98
N PHE A 80 8.43 -8.85 2.14
CA PHE A 80 8.07 -7.78 3.06
C PHE A 80 8.97 -6.59 2.78
N ILE A 81 8.39 -5.40 2.67
CA ILE A 81 9.13 -4.15 2.63
C ILE A 81 8.78 -3.29 3.84
N PHE A 82 9.81 -2.67 4.40
CA PHE A 82 9.73 -1.84 5.59
C PHE A 82 10.32 -0.47 5.31
N SER A 83 9.88 0.52 6.09
CA SER A 83 10.40 1.88 6.07
C SER A 83 11.44 2.05 7.19
N ASP A 84 11.36 3.12 7.99
CA ASP A 84 12.26 3.34 9.11
C ASP A 84 12.37 2.09 9.98
N THR A 85 13.59 1.60 10.13
CA THR A 85 13.90 0.29 10.69
C THR A 85 15.12 0.39 11.59
N TYR A 86 14.98 -0.11 12.81
CA TYR A 86 16.09 -0.28 13.73
C TYR A 86 16.87 -1.56 13.48
N VAL A 87 18.19 -1.41 13.47
CA VAL A 87 19.18 -2.49 13.36
C VAL A 87 20.12 -2.45 14.56
N GLY A 88 20.30 -3.59 15.23
CA GLY A 88 21.17 -3.73 16.39
C GLY A 88 20.88 -4.97 17.23
N GLU A 89 21.30 -4.94 18.49
CA GLU A 89 21.09 -6.02 19.45
C GLU A 89 20.10 -5.59 20.54
N VAL A 90 19.21 -6.49 20.95
CA VAL A 90 18.24 -6.27 22.02
C VAL A 90 18.44 -7.33 23.10
N VAL A 91 18.56 -6.91 24.36
CA VAL A 91 18.67 -7.81 25.52
C VAL A 91 17.66 -7.38 26.57
N ASN A 92 16.83 -8.33 27.02
CA ASN A 92 15.75 -8.07 27.99
C ASN A 92 14.84 -6.92 27.56
N ASN A 93 14.45 -6.90 26.27
CA ASN A 93 13.64 -5.85 25.63
C ASN A 93 14.30 -4.46 25.57
N VAL A 94 15.58 -4.31 25.91
CA VAL A 94 16.28 -3.02 25.81
C VAL A 94 17.27 -3.07 24.65
N PRO A 95 17.21 -2.15 23.67
CA PRO A 95 18.25 -2.04 22.65
C PRO A 95 19.60 -1.72 23.27
N LYS A 96 20.65 -2.36 22.76
CA LYS A 96 22.03 -2.07 23.14
C LYS A 96 22.51 -0.76 22.49
N PRO A 97 23.44 -0.02 23.14
CA PRO A 97 24.10 1.12 22.52
C PRO A 97 24.75 0.74 21.19
N GLY A 98 24.69 1.64 20.21
CA GLY A 98 25.21 1.41 18.86
C GLY A 98 24.20 0.87 17.86
N ASN A 99 22.92 0.70 18.25
CA ASN A 99 21.83 0.51 17.30
C ASN A 99 21.70 1.73 16.38
N VAL A 100 21.25 1.49 15.15
CA VAL A 100 21.04 2.51 14.13
C VAL A 100 19.66 2.36 13.52
N MET A 101 19.15 3.45 12.94
CA MET A 101 17.92 3.43 12.14
C MET A 101 18.29 3.66 10.67
N VAL A 102 17.89 2.74 9.81
CA VAL A 102 17.93 2.87 8.35
C VAL A 102 16.49 3.14 7.85
N ASN A 103 16.33 3.64 6.63
CA ASN A 103 15.02 4.13 6.17
C ASN A 103 14.21 3.13 5.36
N ASN A 104 14.82 2.01 4.96
CA ASN A 104 14.10 0.89 4.38
C ASN A 104 14.91 -0.40 4.44
N THR A 105 14.19 -1.50 4.65
CA THR A 105 14.73 -2.86 4.72
C THR A 105 13.73 -3.85 4.13
N THR A 106 14.10 -5.12 4.06
CA THR A 106 13.24 -6.18 3.52
C THR A 106 13.16 -7.37 4.46
N ALA A 107 12.16 -8.23 4.26
CA ALA A 107 12.21 -9.60 4.71
C ALA A 107 11.62 -10.53 3.65
N TRP A 108 12.09 -11.76 3.61
CA TRP A 108 11.75 -12.73 2.57
C TRP A 108 11.14 -13.95 3.23
N MET A 109 9.86 -14.18 2.98
CA MET A 109 9.10 -15.25 3.61
C MET A 109 8.68 -16.31 2.60
N LYS A 110 8.76 -17.59 2.98
CA LYS A 110 8.24 -18.71 2.21
C LYS A 110 7.03 -19.36 2.90
N GLY A 111 5.99 -19.60 2.12
CA GLY A 111 4.73 -20.16 2.56
C GLY A 111 3.85 -19.16 3.30
N LEU A 112 2.72 -19.64 3.83
CA LEU A 112 1.68 -18.81 4.46
C LEU A 112 1.62 -18.92 5.98
N GLU A 113 2.49 -19.73 6.59
CA GLU A 113 2.49 -19.96 8.04
C GLU A 113 3.58 -19.13 8.71
N PRO A 114 3.30 -18.44 9.83
CA PRO A 114 4.25 -17.56 10.52
C PRO A 114 5.30 -18.37 11.30
N LYS A 115 6.21 -19.00 10.57
CA LYS A 115 7.33 -19.76 11.12
C LYS A 115 8.59 -18.92 11.08
N LYS A 116 9.27 -18.76 12.22
CA LYS A 116 10.55 -18.03 12.29
C LYS A 116 11.63 -18.58 11.36
N SER A 117 11.57 -19.87 11.01
CA SER A 117 12.49 -20.52 10.06
C SER A 117 12.12 -20.30 8.60
N ALA A 118 10.99 -19.65 8.31
CA ALA A 118 10.47 -19.44 6.98
C ALA A 118 10.59 -17.98 6.53
N ILE A 119 11.15 -17.10 7.37
CA ILE A 119 11.34 -15.68 7.07
C ILE A 119 12.76 -15.24 7.42
N ASP A 120 13.40 -14.53 6.49
CA ASP A 120 14.70 -13.91 6.68
C ASP A 120 14.56 -12.39 6.59
N PHE A 121 14.99 -11.67 7.63
CA PHE A 121 15.02 -10.20 7.65
C PHE A 121 16.38 -9.71 7.17
N GLU A 122 16.38 -8.77 6.23
CA GLU A 122 17.58 -8.30 5.55
C GLU A 122 17.62 -6.77 5.47
N TYR A 123 18.83 -6.23 5.61
CA TYR A 123 19.13 -4.82 5.45
C TYR A 123 20.46 -4.70 4.70
N ASN A 124 20.64 -3.59 3.98
CA ASN A 124 21.83 -3.39 3.19
C ASN A 124 23.03 -3.00 4.07
N LEU A 125 24.25 -3.19 3.55
CA LEU A 125 25.49 -2.76 4.19
C LEU A 125 26.26 -1.79 3.27
N ASP A 126 26.88 -0.78 3.86
CA ASP A 126 27.83 0.07 3.15
C ASP A 126 29.19 -0.62 2.95
N GLY A 127 30.13 0.07 2.28
CA GLY A 127 31.47 -0.48 2.02
C GLY A 127 32.31 -0.77 3.28
N ASP A 128 31.93 -0.22 4.43
CA ASP A 128 32.56 -0.47 5.73
C ASP A 128 31.83 -1.57 6.52
N GLY A 129 30.78 -2.17 5.96
CA GLY A 129 29.95 -3.17 6.62
C GLY A 129 28.95 -2.61 7.64
N LYS A 130 28.62 -1.32 7.59
CA LYS A 130 27.61 -0.70 8.47
C LYS A 130 26.22 -0.79 7.84
N PRO A 131 25.15 -0.95 8.64
CA PRO A 131 23.79 -0.95 8.12
C PRO A 131 23.45 0.33 7.34
N THR A 132 22.83 0.17 6.19
CA THR A 132 22.31 1.25 5.33
C THR A 132 21.00 0.83 4.66
N SER A 133 20.30 1.80 4.05
CA SER A 133 19.06 1.56 3.31
C SER A 133 19.35 0.88 1.95
N TYR A 134 18.43 0.08 1.43
CA TYR A 134 18.50 -0.43 0.06
C TYR A 134 18.27 0.68 -0.97
N PHE A 135 17.29 1.54 -0.70
CA PHE A 135 16.85 2.59 -1.61
C PHE A 135 17.13 3.98 -1.01
N VAL A 136 17.88 4.80 -1.75
CA VAL A 136 18.20 6.19 -1.40
C VAL A 136 17.86 7.08 -2.59
N PRO A 137 17.16 8.22 -2.42
CA PRO A 137 16.79 9.10 -3.52
C PRO A 137 18.00 9.53 -4.36
N ASN A 138 17.97 9.27 -5.67
CA ASN A 138 19.06 9.63 -6.59
C ASN A 138 18.59 10.16 -7.96
N ASN A 139 17.33 10.56 -8.06
CA ASN A 139 16.71 11.05 -9.29
C ASN A 139 16.53 12.58 -9.30
N ILE A 140 15.89 13.12 -10.34
CA ILE A 140 15.70 14.57 -10.56
C ILE A 140 14.90 15.26 -9.43
N ASN A 141 14.05 14.54 -8.70
CA ASN A 141 13.26 15.08 -7.59
C ASN A 141 13.98 15.02 -6.25
N ALA A 142 15.12 14.33 -6.17
CA ALA A 142 15.85 14.14 -4.91
C ALA A 142 16.43 15.46 -4.39
N LYS A 143 16.21 15.73 -3.10
CA LYS A 143 16.83 16.85 -2.38
C LYS A 143 17.87 16.37 -1.38
N ALA A 144 18.73 17.28 -0.96
CA ALA A 144 19.75 16.98 0.05
C ALA A 144 19.09 16.50 1.36
N ASN A 145 19.63 15.41 1.91
CA ASN A 145 19.16 14.76 3.15
C ASN A 145 17.73 14.20 3.09
N GLU A 146 17.15 14.02 1.89
CA GLU A 146 15.95 13.20 1.75
C GLU A 146 16.30 11.72 1.86
N TYR A 147 15.33 10.96 2.34
CA TYR A 147 15.33 9.50 2.36
C TYR A 147 14.00 8.99 1.82
N PHE A 148 13.94 7.69 1.54
CA PHE A 148 12.71 7.03 1.14
C PHE A 148 12.08 6.28 2.31
N TRP A 149 10.82 6.61 2.59
CA TRP A 149 9.87 5.63 3.11
C TRP A 149 9.23 4.89 1.95
N LEU A 150 8.95 3.60 2.15
CA LEU A 150 8.33 2.77 1.13
C LEU A 150 6.81 2.74 1.33
N GLY A 151 6.10 2.89 0.22
CA GLY A 151 4.70 2.54 0.06
C GLY A 151 4.54 1.13 -0.48
N ASP A 152 3.33 0.84 -0.92
CA ASP A 152 2.98 -0.46 -1.45
C ASP A 152 3.67 -0.73 -2.82
N GLY A 153 3.59 -1.97 -3.29
CA GLY A 153 4.24 -2.38 -4.54
C GLY A 153 3.63 -3.63 -5.16
N PHE A 154 4.06 -3.97 -6.36
CA PHE A 154 3.56 -5.14 -7.09
C PHE A 154 4.57 -5.69 -8.09
N ILE A 155 4.44 -6.99 -8.38
CA ILE A 155 5.13 -7.63 -9.50
C ILE A 155 4.34 -7.39 -10.78
N ASN A 156 5.01 -6.90 -11.82
CA ASN A 156 4.37 -6.55 -13.08
C ASN A 156 4.70 -7.59 -14.18
N HIS A 157 3.74 -8.47 -14.47
CA HIS A 157 3.89 -9.50 -15.52
C HIS A 157 4.06 -8.92 -16.94
N HIS A 158 3.73 -7.66 -17.17
CA HIS A 158 3.92 -6.98 -18.47
C HIS A 158 5.29 -6.31 -18.60
N LYS A 159 6.13 -6.40 -17.56
CA LYS A 159 7.48 -5.81 -17.49
C LYS A 159 8.47 -6.86 -16.99
N ASP A 160 8.42 -8.06 -17.58
CA ASP A 160 9.33 -9.17 -17.29
C ASP A 160 9.36 -9.59 -15.81
N ASN A 161 8.21 -9.49 -15.13
CA ASN A 161 8.06 -9.74 -13.68
C ASN A 161 8.91 -8.81 -12.79
N ALA A 162 9.26 -7.62 -13.28
CA ALA A 162 9.91 -6.62 -12.45
C ALA A 162 9.01 -6.19 -11.28
N LEU A 163 9.63 -5.94 -10.13
CA LEU A 163 9.00 -5.36 -8.95
C LEU A 163 8.94 -3.85 -9.08
N TYR A 164 7.77 -3.29 -8.81
CA TYR A 164 7.54 -1.84 -8.72
C TYR A 164 7.17 -1.48 -7.29
N LEU A 165 7.90 -0.52 -6.69
CA LEU A 165 7.63 0.01 -5.35
C LEU A 165 7.40 1.51 -5.40
N PHE A 166 6.42 1.99 -4.65
CA PHE A 166 6.23 3.42 -4.43
C PHE A 166 7.16 3.87 -3.31
N ALA A 167 7.90 4.96 -3.52
CA ALA A 167 8.86 5.47 -2.54
C ALA A 167 8.64 6.96 -2.28
N TYR A 168 8.27 7.31 -1.06
CA TYR A 168 7.99 8.67 -0.63
C TYR A 168 9.27 9.43 -0.37
N HIS A 169 9.44 10.59 -1.01
CA HIS A 169 10.49 11.55 -0.66
C HIS A 169 10.15 12.19 0.70
N VAL A 170 10.92 11.83 1.73
CA VAL A 170 10.75 12.32 3.09
C VAL A 170 11.98 13.10 3.52
N HIS A 171 11.77 14.21 4.22
CA HIS A 171 12.83 14.90 4.94
C HIS A 171 12.34 15.34 6.32
N LYS A 172 13.28 15.42 7.28
CA LYS A 172 12.99 15.94 8.62
C LYS A 172 12.85 17.46 8.58
N THR A 173 11.85 17.97 9.27
CA THR A 173 11.57 19.41 9.42
C THR A 173 11.92 19.92 10.83
N GLY A 174 12.24 19.02 11.76
CA GLY A 174 12.53 19.32 13.15
C GLY A 174 12.99 18.10 13.95
N PRO A 175 13.17 18.23 15.27
CA PRO A 175 13.70 17.17 16.12
C PRO A 175 12.65 16.15 16.61
N ASN A 176 11.35 16.48 16.58
CA ASN A 176 10.30 15.60 17.11
C ASN A 176 9.97 14.48 16.12
N VAL A 177 9.36 13.40 16.61
CA VAL A 177 9.05 12.21 15.79
C VAL A 177 8.10 12.49 14.63
N PHE A 178 7.22 13.49 14.77
CA PHE A 178 6.28 13.93 13.74
C PHE A 178 6.77 15.15 12.94
N ASP A 179 8.01 15.60 13.16
CA ASP A 179 8.59 16.72 12.40
C ASP A 179 9.21 16.21 11.09
N PHE A 180 8.35 15.82 10.15
CA PHE A 180 8.74 15.42 8.80
C PHE A 180 7.76 15.97 7.76
N GLU A 181 8.19 16.01 6.51
CA GLU A 181 7.33 16.29 5.37
C GLU A 181 7.56 15.27 4.26
N GLN A 182 6.45 14.77 3.70
CA GLN A 182 6.43 13.97 2.48
C GLN A 182 6.12 14.89 1.30
N THR A 183 6.96 14.88 0.26
CA THR A 183 6.86 15.89 -0.80
C THR A 183 6.49 15.35 -2.19
N ASN A 184 7.03 14.19 -2.56
CA ASN A 184 6.79 13.57 -3.87
C ASN A 184 7.00 12.05 -3.79
N ILE A 185 6.72 11.34 -4.88
CA ILE A 185 6.85 9.90 -5.00
C ILE A 185 7.81 9.55 -6.14
N THR A 186 8.68 8.59 -5.88
CA THR A 186 9.46 7.89 -6.90
C THR A 186 8.88 6.50 -7.08
N LEU A 187 8.80 6.05 -8.33
CA LEU A 187 8.51 4.65 -8.64
C LEU A 187 9.85 3.92 -8.80
N LEU A 188 10.16 3.03 -7.88
CA LEU A 188 11.34 2.16 -7.93
C LEU A 188 11.01 0.95 -8.78
N LYS A 189 11.88 0.61 -9.72
CA LYS A 189 11.80 -0.62 -10.52
C LYS A 189 12.99 -1.51 -10.21
N VAL A 190 12.73 -2.73 -9.77
CA VAL A 190 13.75 -3.78 -9.56
C VAL A 190 13.50 -4.87 -10.60
N ASP A 191 14.39 -4.97 -11.59
CA ASP A 191 14.23 -5.89 -12.71
C ASP A 191 14.34 -7.37 -12.28
N ASP A 192 15.17 -7.67 -11.27
CA ASP A 192 15.34 -9.01 -10.69
C ASP A 192 14.94 -9.00 -9.21
N PRO A 193 13.68 -9.31 -8.85
CA PRO A 193 13.17 -9.19 -7.48
C PRO A 193 13.60 -10.37 -6.59
N THR A 194 14.91 -10.59 -6.49
CA THR A 194 15.58 -11.57 -5.62
C THR A 194 16.25 -10.87 -4.43
N LYS A 195 16.72 -11.64 -3.44
CA LYS A 195 17.49 -11.12 -2.31
C LYS A 195 18.71 -10.32 -2.75
N GLU A 196 19.42 -10.80 -3.76
CA GLU A 196 20.56 -10.11 -4.33
C GLU A 196 20.13 -8.92 -5.20
N GLY A 197 19.12 -9.13 -6.06
CA GLY A 197 18.68 -8.15 -7.04
C GLY A 197 17.97 -6.92 -6.45
N ILE A 198 17.38 -7.03 -5.25
CA ILE A 198 16.72 -5.91 -4.55
C ILE A 198 17.63 -4.70 -4.32
N SER A 199 18.94 -4.93 -4.27
CA SER A 199 19.97 -3.89 -4.10
C SER A 199 20.14 -2.98 -5.33
N THR A 200 19.57 -3.37 -6.48
CA THR A 200 19.68 -2.65 -7.74
C THR A 200 18.30 -2.22 -8.23
N SER A 201 18.08 -0.91 -8.34
CA SER A 201 16.81 -0.37 -8.84
C SER A 201 17.01 0.80 -9.80
N THR A 202 16.09 0.92 -10.75
CA THR A 202 15.89 2.14 -11.53
C THR A 202 14.89 3.04 -10.80
N GLN A 203 15.20 4.33 -10.69
CA GLN A 203 14.30 5.31 -10.07
C GLN A 203 13.58 6.15 -11.13
N ILE A 204 12.28 5.97 -11.24
CA ILE A 204 11.43 6.74 -12.14
C ILE A 204 10.83 7.87 -11.31
N ALA A 205 11.31 9.09 -11.55
CA ALA A 205 10.75 10.28 -10.94
C ALA A 205 9.31 10.48 -11.42
N THR A 206 8.41 10.78 -10.48
CA THR A 206 7.00 11.05 -10.78
C THR A 206 6.60 12.41 -10.21
N ASP A 207 5.37 12.85 -10.50
CA ASP A 207 4.74 13.97 -9.80
C ASP A 207 3.47 13.53 -9.08
N LEU A 208 3.48 12.31 -8.54
CA LEU A 208 2.35 11.74 -7.80
C LEU A 208 2.23 12.29 -6.37
N GLY A 209 3.18 13.08 -5.89
CA GLY A 209 2.99 13.94 -4.73
C GLY A 209 2.96 15.42 -5.12
N PHE A 210 1.94 16.15 -4.66
CA PHE A 210 1.74 17.57 -5.00
C PHE A 210 0.88 18.29 -3.96
N VAL A 211 0.74 19.61 -4.07
CA VAL A 211 -0.19 20.39 -3.23
C VAL A 211 -1.43 20.69 -4.04
N HIS A 212 -2.57 20.11 -3.64
CA HIS A 212 -3.86 20.42 -4.23
C HIS A 212 -4.27 21.87 -3.90
N PRO A 213 -4.87 22.63 -4.84
CA PRO A 213 -5.19 24.04 -4.64
C PRO A 213 -6.06 24.35 -3.41
N THR A 214 -6.95 23.43 -3.03
CA THR A 214 -7.91 23.62 -1.91
C THR A 214 -7.82 22.56 -0.81
N GLU A 215 -7.14 21.44 -1.04
CA GLU A 215 -7.23 20.27 -0.16
C GLU A 215 -5.90 19.88 0.50
N GLY A 216 -4.86 20.71 0.32
CA GLY A 216 -3.56 20.48 0.94
C GLY A 216 -2.71 19.44 0.20
N ARG A 217 -1.79 18.81 0.92
CA ARG A 217 -0.85 17.85 0.33
C ARG A 217 -1.59 16.58 -0.12
N VAL A 218 -1.22 16.12 -1.31
CA VAL A 218 -1.70 14.89 -1.93
C VAL A 218 -0.50 14.01 -2.23
N TYR A 219 -0.64 12.71 -2.02
CA TYR A 219 0.34 11.71 -2.45
C TYR A 219 -0.33 10.36 -2.73
N PHE A 220 0.15 9.65 -3.75
CA PHE A 220 -0.27 8.28 -4.10
C PHE A 220 0.75 7.23 -3.65
N GLY A 221 0.31 5.96 -3.58
CA GLY A 221 1.14 4.82 -3.18
C GLY A 221 0.82 4.27 -1.79
N SER A 222 -0.29 4.70 -1.17
CA SER A 222 -0.70 4.30 0.19
C SER A 222 -1.20 2.85 0.27
N GLY A 223 -1.59 2.31 -0.88
CA GLY A 223 -2.01 0.93 -1.10
C GLY A 223 -2.29 0.72 -2.58
N LEU A 224 -2.20 -0.52 -3.05
CA LEU A 224 -2.50 -0.91 -4.42
C LEU A 224 -3.64 -1.93 -4.48
N PHE A 225 -4.30 -2.01 -5.63
CA PHE A 225 -5.14 -3.13 -5.99
C PHE A 225 -4.88 -3.51 -7.45
N VAL A 226 -4.20 -4.64 -7.67
CA VAL A 226 -3.81 -5.13 -9.00
C VAL A 226 -4.97 -5.94 -9.59
N ASN A 227 -5.87 -5.28 -10.33
CA ASN A 227 -7.08 -5.89 -10.84
C ASN A 227 -6.89 -6.52 -12.24
N THR A 228 -5.85 -7.36 -12.36
CA THR A 228 -5.47 -8.02 -13.61
C THR A 228 -5.78 -9.51 -13.57
N LYS A 229 -5.83 -10.14 -14.74
CA LYS A 229 -6.06 -11.58 -14.85
C LYS A 229 -4.87 -12.36 -14.29
N GLU A 230 -3.67 -11.86 -14.56
CA GLU A 230 -2.39 -12.45 -14.18
C GLU A 230 -2.19 -12.41 -12.65
N ALA A 231 -2.69 -11.36 -11.98
CA ALA A 231 -2.73 -11.30 -10.52
C ALA A 231 -3.82 -12.18 -9.89
N ASN A 232 -4.61 -12.88 -10.70
CA ASN A 232 -5.77 -13.67 -10.29
C ASN A 232 -6.82 -12.87 -9.51
N ALA A 233 -7.02 -11.61 -9.90
CA ALA A 233 -8.09 -10.79 -9.34
C ALA A 233 -9.47 -11.40 -9.69
N PRO A 234 -10.48 -11.37 -8.80
CA PRO A 234 -11.76 -12.04 -9.03
C PRO A 234 -12.55 -11.54 -10.25
N ASN A 235 -12.51 -10.22 -10.51
CA ASN A 235 -13.22 -9.57 -11.62
C ASN A 235 -12.27 -8.58 -12.33
N PRO A 236 -11.28 -9.09 -13.09
CA PRO A 236 -10.20 -8.27 -13.60
C PRO A 236 -10.69 -7.33 -14.70
N ASP A 237 -10.34 -6.05 -14.57
CA ASP A 237 -10.55 -5.03 -15.60
C ASP A 237 -9.23 -4.60 -16.29
N GLY A 238 -8.11 -5.19 -15.88
CA GLY A 238 -6.79 -5.00 -16.47
C GLY A 238 -6.00 -3.82 -15.87
N TYR A 239 -6.57 -3.08 -14.91
CA TYR A 239 -5.88 -1.93 -14.31
C TYR A 239 -5.19 -2.28 -13.00
N VAL A 240 -4.09 -1.58 -12.74
CA VAL A 240 -3.57 -1.39 -11.38
C VAL A 240 -4.23 -0.14 -10.82
N TYR A 241 -4.88 -0.26 -9.67
CA TYR A 241 -5.41 0.86 -8.90
C TYR A 241 -4.36 1.30 -7.88
N ILE A 242 -4.10 2.60 -7.83
CA ILE A 242 -3.12 3.23 -6.95
C ILE A 242 -3.88 4.17 -6.03
N TYR A 243 -3.94 3.82 -4.74
CA TYR A 243 -4.60 4.63 -3.74
C TYR A 243 -3.64 5.66 -3.15
N GLY A 244 -4.18 6.78 -2.71
CA GLY A 244 -3.44 7.86 -2.10
C GLY A 244 -4.23 8.58 -1.02
N ILE A 245 -3.59 9.58 -0.43
CA ILE A 245 -4.15 10.40 0.63
C ILE A 245 -4.12 11.86 0.22
N MET A 246 -5.23 12.53 0.53
CA MET A 246 -5.36 13.97 0.51
C MET A 246 -5.52 14.46 1.96
N GLU A 247 -4.54 15.21 2.44
CA GLU A 247 -4.27 15.39 3.88
C GLU A 247 -5.40 16.06 4.66
N ARG A 248 -6.09 17.06 4.09
CA ARG A 248 -7.00 17.94 4.85
C ARG A 248 -8.07 17.19 5.65
N GLN A 249 -8.63 16.10 5.12
CA GLN A 249 -9.61 15.26 5.82
C GLN A 249 -9.14 13.80 5.93
N LYS A 250 -7.87 13.53 5.61
CA LYS A 250 -7.35 12.17 5.39
C LYS A 250 -8.25 11.40 4.42
N SER A 251 -8.41 11.97 3.23
CA SER A 251 -9.30 11.45 2.20
C SER A 251 -8.59 10.41 1.36
N LEU A 252 -9.25 9.28 1.14
CA LEU A 252 -8.87 8.29 0.13
C LEU A 252 -9.09 8.89 -1.26
N ILE A 253 -8.09 8.78 -2.11
CA ILE A 253 -8.16 9.11 -3.52
C ILE A 253 -7.59 7.95 -4.35
N ALA A 254 -7.86 7.91 -5.64
CA ALA A 254 -7.36 6.84 -6.52
C ALA A 254 -6.89 7.35 -7.88
N ALA A 255 -5.85 6.70 -8.37
CA ALA A 255 -5.45 6.69 -9.76
C ALA A 255 -5.52 5.25 -10.30
N ARG A 256 -5.45 5.08 -11.62
CA ARG A 256 -5.29 3.78 -12.26
C ARG A 256 -4.44 3.87 -13.52
N VAL A 257 -3.76 2.77 -13.86
CA VAL A 257 -2.95 2.63 -15.07
C VAL A 257 -2.96 1.18 -15.55
N LEU A 258 -2.78 0.96 -16.86
CA LEU A 258 -2.51 -0.38 -17.39
C LEU A 258 -1.07 -0.79 -17.02
N PRO A 259 -0.80 -2.05 -16.64
CA PRO A 259 0.52 -2.49 -16.20
C PRO A 259 1.66 -2.18 -17.18
N GLU A 260 1.44 -2.31 -18.49
CA GLU A 260 2.44 -2.02 -19.53
C GLU A 260 2.86 -0.54 -19.57
N ASN A 261 2.00 0.35 -19.06
CA ASN A 261 2.16 1.80 -19.10
C ASN A 261 2.56 2.41 -17.75
N VAL A 262 2.84 1.59 -16.72
CA VAL A 262 3.11 2.08 -15.35
C VAL A 262 4.25 3.11 -15.30
N GLU A 263 5.26 2.96 -16.15
CA GLU A 263 6.44 3.85 -16.23
C GLU A 263 6.13 5.21 -16.91
N ASN A 264 4.96 5.37 -17.56
CA ASN A 264 4.56 6.60 -18.24
C ASN A 264 3.40 7.29 -17.52
N VAL A 265 3.70 8.31 -16.72
CA VAL A 265 2.72 9.04 -15.88
C VAL A 265 1.61 9.70 -16.72
N ASP A 266 1.84 10.03 -17.99
CA ASP A 266 0.81 10.61 -18.89
C ASP A 266 -0.32 9.61 -19.22
N GLU A 267 -0.08 8.31 -19.06
CA GLU A 267 -1.08 7.25 -19.27
C GLU A 267 -1.93 6.98 -18.03
N TRP A 268 -1.57 7.58 -16.89
CA TRP A 268 -2.33 7.42 -15.67
C TRP A 268 -3.64 8.20 -15.75
N ARG A 269 -4.66 7.68 -15.07
CA ARG A 269 -5.93 8.37 -14.92
C ARG A 269 -6.28 8.51 -13.46
N PHE A 270 -6.84 9.65 -13.09
CA PHE A 270 -7.17 10.02 -11.72
C PHE A 270 -8.69 10.09 -11.56
N TRP A 271 -9.20 9.58 -10.44
CA TRP A 271 -10.63 9.58 -10.17
C TRP A 271 -11.10 10.95 -9.69
N ASN A 272 -11.96 11.61 -10.46
CA ASN A 272 -12.52 12.93 -10.09
C ASN A 272 -13.85 12.85 -9.34
N GLY A 273 -14.21 11.66 -8.83
CA GLY A 273 -15.50 11.40 -8.18
C GLY A 273 -16.62 10.96 -9.13
N ARG A 274 -16.41 11.03 -10.45
CA ARG A 274 -17.40 10.65 -11.47
C ARG A 274 -16.80 9.85 -12.61
N GLU A 275 -15.60 10.22 -13.05
CA GLU A 275 -14.90 9.59 -14.17
C GLU A 275 -13.38 9.64 -13.98
N TRP A 276 -12.68 8.96 -14.88
CA TRP A 276 -11.23 8.86 -14.91
C TRP A 276 -10.66 9.93 -15.84
N VAL A 277 -9.96 10.93 -15.28
CA VAL A 277 -9.39 12.08 -16.01
C VAL A 277 -7.88 12.04 -16.04
N VAL A 278 -7.25 12.83 -16.92
CA VAL A 278 -5.78 12.92 -17.02
C VAL A 278 -5.21 13.90 -16.00
N GLN A 279 -5.97 14.94 -15.64
CA GLN A 279 -5.53 16.00 -14.73
C GLN A 279 -5.56 15.51 -13.28
N LYS A 280 -4.39 15.25 -12.68
CA LYS A 280 -4.28 14.80 -11.28
C LYS A 280 -4.83 15.83 -10.28
N GLU A 281 -4.81 17.11 -10.63
CA GLU A 281 -5.36 18.20 -9.81
C GLU A 281 -6.89 18.16 -9.73
N GLU A 282 -7.58 17.36 -10.55
CA GLU A 282 -9.03 17.15 -10.46
C GLU A 282 -9.41 15.95 -9.59
N VAL A 283 -8.43 15.28 -8.96
CA VAL A 283 -8.71 14.12 -8.10
C VAL A 283 -9.65 14.51 -6.95
N ALA A 284 -10.64 13.66 -6.68
CA ALA A 284 -11.64 13.91 -5.64
C ALA A 284 -11.64 12.82 -4.57
N GLU A 285 -12.09 13.22 -3.38
CA GLU A 285 -12.32 12.32 -2.25
C GLU A 285 -13.28 11.18 -2.64
N ILE A 286 -12.85 9.95 -2.35
CA ILE A 286 -13.68 8.73 -2.40
C ILE A 286 -14.38 8.51 -1.05
N THR A 287 -13.62 8.64 0.03
CA THR A 287 -14.06 8.58 1.43
C THR A 287 -12.98 9.23 2.32
N ASN A 288 -13.25 9.41 3.61
CA ASN A 288 -12.34 10.07 4.55
C ASN A 288 -12.04 9.24 5.81
N ALA A 289 -11.21 9.83 6.68
CA ALA A 289 -10.75 9.28 7.94
C ALA A 289 -9.88 8.01 7.79
N VAL A 290 -9.20 7.86 6.66
CA VAL A 290 -8.24 6.77 6.42
C VAL A 290 -6.84 7.08 6.99
N SER A 291 -5.97 6.07 7.03
CA SER A 291 -4.55 6.21 7.40
C SER A 291 -3.63 6.37 6.20
N ASN A 292 -2.38 6.77 6.45
CA ASN A 292 -1.40 7.00 5.38
C ASN A 292 -1.01 5.72 4.63
N GLU A 293 -1.20 4.57 5.28
CA GLU A 293 -1.08 3.24 4.71
C GLU A 293 -2.41 2.52 4.92
N LEU A 294 -2.84 1.76 3.91
CA LEU A 294 -4.15 1.11 3.87
C LEU A 294 -4.14 -0.03 2.85
N SER A 295 -5.22 -0.79 2.78
CA SER A 295 -5.42 -1.79 1.73
C SER A 295 -6.86 -1.78 1.21
N VAL A 296 -7.04 -1.99 -0.09
CA VAL A 296 -8.34 -2.31 -0.70
C VAL A 296 -8.28 -3.74 -1.23
N THR A 297 -9.05 -4.64 -0.63
CA THR A 297 -9.03 -6.06 -0.98
C THR A 297 -10.39 -6.53 -1.50
N PRO A 298 -10.46 -7.44 -2.48
CA PRO A 298 -11.72 -7.95 -2.97
C PRO A 298 -12.28 -9.04 -2.06
N THR A 299 -13.60 -9.19 -2.03
CA THR A 299 -14.32 -10.31 -1.39
C THR A 299 -14.91 -11.26 -2.43
N GLU A 300 -15.22 -12.48 -2.01
CA GLU A 300 -15.73 -13.54 -2.88
C GLU A 300 -17.11 -13.20 -3.50
N ASP A 301 -17.88 -12.33 -2.86
CA ASP A 301 -19.17 -11.83 -3.34
C ASP A 301 -19.06 -10.57 -4.23
N GLY A 302 -17.82 -10.15 -4.54
CA GLY A 302 -17.52 -9.08 -5.50
C GLY A 302 -17.61 -7.66 -4.91
N ASN A 303 -17.59 -7.52 -3.59
CA ASN A 303 -17.41 -6.25 -2.91
C ASN A 303 -15.92 -6.04 -2.56
N PHE A 304 -15.62 -4.93 -1.89
CA PHE A 304 -14.26 -4.50 -1.55
C PHE A 304 -14.17 -4.08 -0.09
N LEU A 305 -13.10 -4.48 0.60
CA LEU A 305 -12.81 -4.09 1.98
C LEU A 305 -11.66 -3.08 1.99
N LEU A 306 -11.96 -1.85 2.41
CA LEU A 306 -10.96 -0.82 2.70
C LEU A 306 -10.56 -0.92 4.17
N THR A 307 -9.33 -1.35 4.45
CA THR A 307 -8.77 -1.50 5.81
C THR A 307 -7.79 -0.38 6.11
N PHE A 308 -7.92 0.25 7.29
CA PHE A 308 -7.13 1.42 7.69
C PHE A 308 -7.15 1.62 9.23
N THR A 309 -6.25 2.45 9.75
CA THR A 309 -6.41 3.02 11.10
C THR A 309 -7.33 4.23 11.04
N VAL A 310 -8.40 4.22 11.84
CA VAL A 310 -9.41 5.29 11.84
C VAL A 310 -8.76 6.62 12.21
N LEU A 311 -9.01 7.67 11.42
CA LEU A 311 -8.43 9.01 11.56
C LEU A 311 -6.89 9.07 11.43
N GLY A 312 -6.27 8.01 10.91
CA GLY A 312 -4.82 7.92 10.70
C GLY A 312 -3.98 7.56 11.92
N LEU A 313 -4.39 8.01 13.10
CA LEU A 313 -3.72 7.73 14.38
C LEU A 313 -4.77 7.59 15.48
N SER A 314 -5.12 6.36 15.84
CA SER A 314 -6.09 6.04 16.89
C SER A 314 -5.92 4.61 17.37
N ASP A 315 -6.62 4.26 18.46
CA ASP A 315 -6.68 2.88 18.94
C ASP A 315 -7.65 2.00 18.12
N LYS A 316 -8.14 2.46 16.96
CA LYS A 316 -9.17 1.78 16.18
C LYS A 316 -8.68 1.34 14.81
N VAL A 317 -8.79 0.05 14.55
CA VAL A 317 -8.71 -0.50 13.18
C VAL A 317 -10.12 -0.45 12.59
N GLY A 318 -10.24 0.18 11.43
CA GLY A 318 -11.49 0.36 10.69
C GLY A 318 -11.51 -0.46 9.41
N ILE A 319 -12.71 -0.93 9.05
CA ILE A 319 -13.01 -1.45 7.72
C ILE A 319 -14.22 -0.69 7.16
N ARG A 320 -14.16 -0.26 5.90
CA ARG A 320 -15.34 0.12 5.12
C ARG A 320 -15.57 -0.89 4.02
N VAL A 321 -16.83 -1.21 3.76
CA VAL A 321 -17.22 -2.06 2.63
C VAL A 321 -17.58 -1.17 1.45
N GLY A 322 -17.10 -1.49 0.24
CA GLY A 322 -17.40 -0.78 -0.99
C GLY A 322 -17.88 -1.70 -2.11
N THR A 323 -18.61 -1.13 -3.08
CA THR A 323 -19.17 -1.88 -4.22
C THR A 323 -18.27 -1.92 -5.46
N SER A 324 -17.21 -1.13 -5.49
CA SER A 324 -16.18 -1.10 -6.55
C SER A 324 -14.82 -0.70 -5.95
N PRO A 325 -13.71 -0.79 -6.72
CA PRO A 325 -12.41 -0.30 -6.26
C PRO A 325 -12.39 1.17 -5.83
N VAL A 326 -13.30 1.99 -6.38
CA VAL A 326 -13.46 3.41 -6.01
C VAL A 326 -14.78 3.68 -5.27
N GLY A 327 -15.38 2.64 -4.68
CA GLY A 327 -16.61 2.73 -3.91
C GLY A 327 -17.90 2.78 -4.75
N PRO A 328 -18.99 3.36 -4.23
CA PRO A 328 -19.06 4.04 -2.94
C PRO A 328 -18.73 3.11 -1.77
N PHE A 329 -18.02 3.64 -0.77
CA PHE A 329 -17.73 2.96 0.49
C PHE A 329 -18.77 3.34 1.56
N GLY A 330 -19.24 2.36 2.33
CA GLY A 330 -20.20 2.53 3.41
C GLY A 330 -19.60 3.14 4.69
N GLU A 331 -20.28 2.91 5.81
CA GLU A 331 -19.84 3.37 7.13
C GLU A 331 -18.55 2.70 7.62
N ILE A 332 -17.91 3.30 8.64
CA ILE A 332 -16.73 2.73 9.29
C ILE A 332 -17.20 1.65 10.27
N HIS A 333 -16.78 0.41 10.04
CA HIS A 333 -16.85 -0.65 11.02
C HIS A 333 -15.55 -0.66 11.85
N GLU A 334 -15.62 -0.25 13.12
CA GLU A 334 -14.50 -0.39 14.06
C GLU A 334 -14.34 -1.86 14.46
N VAL A 335 -13.51 -2.61 13.72
CA VAL A 335 -13.40 -4.06 13.86
C VAL A 335 -12.50 -4.48 15.02
N TYR A 336 -11.54 -3.64 15.44
CA TYR A 336 -10.62 -3.96 16.52
C TYR A 336 -10.20 -2.70 17.29
N THR A 337 -10.08 -2.83 18.61
CA THR A 337 -9.51 -1.79 19.48
C THR A 337 -8.15 -2.25 19.98
N CYS A 338 -7.09 -1.55 19.58
CA CYS A 338 -5.71 -1.90 19.86
C CYS A 338 -5.39 -1.72 21.36
N PRO A 339 -5.04 -2.80 22.07
CA PRO A 339 -4.86 -2.75 23.53
C PRO A 339 -3.66 -1.89 23.95
N GLU A 340 -2.64 -1.74 23.10
CA GLU A 340 -1.39 -1.04 23.42
C GLU A 340 -1.60 0.42 23.82
N TYR A 341 -2.66 1.05 23.32
CA TYR A 341 -3.01 2.43 23.70
C TYR A 341 -3.37 2.51 25.18
N LYS A 342 -4.27 1.66 25.65
CA LYS A 342 -4.72 1.66 27.04
C LYS A 342 -3.68 1.04 27.99
N GLU A 343 -2.98 0.01 27.54
CA GLU A 343 -2.07 -0.78 28.38
C GLU A 343 -0.69 -0.14 28.52
N LYS A 344 -0.19 0.50 27.46
CA LYS A 344 1.20 0.98 27.37
C LYS A 344 1.31 2.46 26.96
N GLY A 345 0.20 3.11 26.59
CA GLY A 345 0.23 4.48 26.08
C GLY A 345 0.84 4.61 24.68
N LEU A 346 0.91 3.51 23.91
CA LEU A 346 1.41 3.55 22.54
C LEU A 346 0.29 3.98 21.59
N PHE A 347 0.60 4.80 20.59
CA PHE A 347 -0.33 5.24 19.56
C PHE A 347 -0.31 4.28 18.37
N PRO A 348 -1.41 3.57 18.08
CA PRO A 348 -1.51 2.69 16.92
C PRO A 348 -1.78 3.47 15.62
N TYR A 349 -1.23 3.00 14.50
CA TYR A 349 -1.36 3.65 13.20
C TYR A 349 -1.12 2.69 12.02
N ASN A 350 -1.45 3.16 10.82
CA ASN A 350 -1.16 2.50 9.54
C ASN A 350 -1.63 1.04 9.46
N ALA A 351 -2.85 0.74 9.91
CA ALA A 351 -3.41 -0.60 9.77
C ALA A 351 -3.68 -0.95 8.29
N LYS A 352 -3.35 -2.17 7.86
CA LYS A 352 -3.52 -2.64 6.48
C LYS A 352 -3.56 -4.16 6.40
N ALA A 353 -4.25 -4.68 5.39
CA ALA A 353 -4.40 -6.12 5.17
C ALA A 353 -3.28 -6.70 4.30
N HIS A 354 -2.92 -7.95 4.58
CA HIS A 354 -1.98 -8.78 3.83
C HIS A 354 -2.74 -9.87 3.09
N TYR A 355 -3.36 -9.50 1.95
CA TYR A 355 -4.45 -10.29 1.36
C TYR A 355 -4.02 -11.71 0.98
N HIS A 356 -2.94 -11.88 0.22
CA HIS A 356 -2.45 -13.20 -0.20
C HIS A 356 -1.96 -14.09 0.97
N LEU A 357 -1.54 -13.48 2.09
CA LEU A 357 -1.19 -14.18 3.33
C LEU A 357 -2.42 -14.57 4.17
N SER A 358 -3.58 -14.04 3.83
CA SER A 358 -4.82 -14.29 4.56
C SER A 358 -5.48 -15.59 4.10
N LYS A 359 -6.35 -16.14 4.96
CA LYS A 359 -7.21 -17.28 4.60
C LYS A 359 -8.48 -16.79 3.88
N PRO A 360 -9.10 -17.61 3.02
CA PRO A 360 -10.43 -17.31 2.48
C PRO A 360 -11.44 -16.93 3.57
N GLY A 361 -12.21 -15.86 3.34
CA GLY A 361 -13.14 -15.28 4.33
C GLY A 361 -12.50 -14.61 5.56
N GLU A 362 -11.19 -14.34 5.53
CA GLU A 362 -10.43 -13.68 6.60
C GLU A 362 -9.46 -12.65 6.02
N LEU A 363 -9.12 -11.64 6.81
CA LEU A 363 -7.99 -10.74 6.58
C LEU A 363 -6.98 -10.88 7.73
N LEU A 364 -5.72 -11.12 7.39
CA LEU A 364 -4.58 -10.85 8.25
C LEU A 364 -4.25 -9.36 8.12
N ILE A 365 -4.29 -8.65 9.23
CA ILE A 365 -4.08 -7.20 9.26
C ILE A 365 -2.93 -6.90 10.22
N SER A 366 -1.97 -6.07 9.78
CA SER A 366 -0.97 -5.48 10.67
C SER A 366 -1.32 -4.05 11.04
N TYR A 367 -0.75 -3.55 12.13
CA TYR A 367 -0.68 -2.13 12.48
C TYR A 367 0.62 -1.82 13.23
N ASN A 368 1.05 -0.57 13.15
CA ASN A 368 2.26 -0.06 13.81
C ASN A 368 1.92 0.63 15.13
N THR A 369 2.92 0.80 15.99
CA THR A 369 2.78 1.52 17.27
C THR A 369 3.95 2.47 17.49
N ILE A 370 3.68 3.63 18.12
CA ILE A 370 4.68 4.68 18.37
C ILE A 370 4.40 5.41 19.69
N THR A 371 5.33 6.24 20.17
CA THR A 371 5.11 7.17 21.29
C THR A 371 5.40 8.61 20.87
N LEU A 372 4.93 9.59 21.65
CA LEU A 372 5.26 11.00 21.42
C LEU A 372 6.75 11.30 21.67
N ASN A 373 7.36 10.63 22.65
CA ASN A 373 8.79 10.75 22.99
C ASN A 373 9.62 9.62 22.38
N PHE A 374 9.23 9.17 21.18
CA PHE A 374 9.72 7.96 20.52
C PHE A 374 11.23 7.74 20.63
N TRP A 375 12.02 8.78 20.30
CA TRP A 375 13.48 8.70 20.27
C TRP A 375 14.11 8.31 21.63
N GLU A 376 13.48 8.68 22.73
CA GLU A 376 13.92 8.32 24.08
C GLU A 376 13.34 6.97 24.52
N ASP A 377 12.06 6.73 24.23
CA ASP A 377 11.34 5.56 24.73
C ASP A 377 11.81 4.27 24.05
N ILE A 378 12.09 4.31 22.74
CA ILE A 378 12.56 3.13 21.99
C ILE A 378 13.90 2.62 22.50
N GLN A 379 14.74 3.49 23.08
CA GLN A 379 16.02 3.11 23.68
C GLN A 379 15.85 2.39 25.03
N LYS A 380 14.64 2.37 25.60
CA LYS A 380 14.30 1.72 26.88
C LYS A 380 13.45 0.47 26.68
N ASP A 381 12.65 0.41 25.64
CA ASP A 381 11.77 -0.72 25.31
C ASP A 381 11.68 -0.90 23.78
N ALA A 382 12.35 -1.93 23.27
CA ALA A 382 12.34 -2.30 21.86
C ALA A 382 10.93 -2.63 21.36
N SER A 383 10.06 -3.17 22.23
CA SER A 383 8.72 -3.63 21.85
C SER A 383 7.79 -2.51 21.38
N ILE A 384 8.16 -1.25 21.60
CA ILE A 384 7.41 -0.06 21.17
C ILE A 384 7.24 -0.01 19.65
N TYR A 385 8.28 -0.35 18.88
CA TYR A 385 8.34 -0.11 17.43
C TYR A 385 8.30 -1.42 16.64
N HIS A 386 7.43 -2.32 17.06
CA HIS A 386 7.23 -3.62 16.44
C HIS A 386 5.80 -3.69 15.89
N PRO A 387 5.61 -4.25 14.68
CA PRO A 387 4.29 -4.54 14.14
C PRO A 387 3.43 -5.39 15.09
N ARG A 388 2.11 -5.19 15.04
CA ARG A 388 1.12 -6.06 15.68
C ARG A 388 0.18 -6.62 14.64
N PHE A 389 -0.26 -7.87 14.81
CA PHE A 389 -1.15 -8.54 13.87
C PHE A 389 -2.46 -8.96 14.52
N ILE A 390 -3.53 -8.87 13.73
CA ILE A 390 -4.85 -9.39 14.03
C ILE A 390 -5.38 -10.17 12.83
N LYS A 391 -6.36 -11.03 13.11
CA LYS A 391 -7.18 -11.69 12.10
C LYS A 391 -8.60 -11.15 12.19
N VAL A 392 -9.18 -10.81 11.06
CA VAL A 392 -10.57 -10.35 10.97
C VAL A 392 -11.32 -11.24 10.00
N LYS A 393 -12.27 -12.02 10.52
CA LYS A 393 -13.20 -12.79 9.68
C LYS A 393 -14.33 -11.89 9.24
N TYR A 394 -14.78 -12.06 8.00
CA TYR A 394 -15.91 -11.36 7.43
C TYR A 394 -16.91 -12.36 6.83
N LYS A 395 -18.20 -12.05 6.92
CA LYS A 395 -19.30 -12.90 6.43
C LYS A 395 -20.44 -12.09 5.88
#